data_AF-A0A067PD56-F1
#
_entry.id   AF-A0A067PD56-F1
#
_cell.length_a   1.000
_cell.length_b   1.000
_cell.length_c   1.000
_cell.angle_alpha   90.00
_cell.angle_beta   90.00
_cell.angle_gamma   90.00
#
_symmetry.space_group_name_H-M   'P 1'
#
loop_
_entity.id
_entity.type
_entity.pdbx_description
1 polymer ?
#
loop_
_entity_poly.entity_id
_entity_poly.type
_entity_poly.pdbx_seq_one_letter_code
_entity_poly.pdbx_strand_id
1 'polypeptide(L)'
;GRWKEAEGLEIAVMEARKRLLGEEHPDTLTSMANLAATYRNQWRWKEAEGLQIAVMEARKRLLGEEHHDTLESMKHLIITYKSMGEVKQAEDLESEIEDIKYRWDL
;
A
#
# COMPACT_ATOMS: atom_id res chain seq x y z
N GLY A 1 10.74 3.12 -20.68
CA GLY A 1 11.07 2.12 -19.63
C GLY A 1 10.16 0.92 -19.76
N ARG A 2 10.56 -0.24 -19.23
CA ARG A 2 9.81 -1.52 -19.33
C ARG A 2 8.61 -1.62 -18.35
N TRP A 3 8.04 -0.48 -17.97
CA TRP A 3 6.98 -0.41 -16.94
C TRP A 3 5.67 -1.07 -17.37
N LYS A 4 5.30 -0.98 -18.65
CA LYS A 4 4.08 -1.64 -19.17
C LYS A 4 4.17 -3.16 -19.16
N GLU A 5 5.35 -3.73 -19.42
CA GLU A 5 5.57 -5.17 -19.32
C GLU A 5 5.53 -5.65 -17.88
N ALA A 6 6.16 -4.88 -16.96
CA ALA A 6 6.13 -5.17 -15.53
C ALA A 6 4.70 -5.13 -14.98
N GLU A 7 3.94 -4.08 -15.29
CA GLU A 7 2.55 -3.94 -14.88
C GLU A 7 1.68 -5.13 -15.33
N GLY A 8 1.79 -5.55 -16.59
CA GLY A 8 1.01 -6.69 -17.09
C GLY A 8 1.32 -8.00 -16.35
N LEU A 9 2.58 -8.24 -16.01
CA LEU A 9 2.99 -9.41 -15.21
C LEU A 9 2.50 -9.30 -13.76
N GLU A 10 2.61 -8.12 -13.15
CA GLU A 10 2.17 -7.87 -11.78
C GLU A 10 0.66 -8.04 -11.62
N ILE A 11 -0.14 -7.55 -12.58
CA ILE A 11 -1.59 -7.77 -12.62
C ILE A 11 -1.91 -9.27 -12.69
N ALA A 12 -1.28 -9.99 -13.62
CA ALA A 12 -1.51 -11.43 -13.79
C ALA A 12 -1.16 -12.22 -12.52
N VAL A 13 -0.04 -11.89 -11.86
CA VAL A 13 0.37 -12.52 -10.60
C VAL A 13 -0.60 -12.18 -9.46
N MET A 14 -1.01 -10.90 -9.35
CA MET A 14 -1.96 -10.45 -8.33
C MET A 14 -3.30 -11.18 -8.47
N GLU A 15 -3.86 -11.27 -9.69
CA GLU A 15 -5.12 -11.95 -9.94
C GLU A 15 -5.04 -13.45 -9.68
N ALA A 16 -3.94 -14.10 -10.09
CA ALA A 16 -3.72 -15.52 -9.81
C ALA A 16 -3.65 -15.80 -8.30
N ARG A 17 -2.89 -14.98 -7.54
CA ARG A 17 -2.79 -15.10 -6.07
C ARG A 17 -4.13 -14.81 -5.39
N LYS A 18 -4.84 -13.77 -5.81
CA LYS A 18 -6.19 -13.45 -5.30
C LYS A 18 -7.14 -14.63 -5.48
N ARG A 19 -7.10 -15.32 -6.63
CA ARG A 19 -7.93 -16.50 -6.89
C ARG A 19 -7.52 -17.73 -6.08
N LEU A 20 -6.23 -17.99 -5.92
CA LEU A 20 -5.71 -19.22 -5.31
C LEU A 20 -5.60 -19.13 -3.78
N LEU A 21 -5.24 -17.96 -3.26
CA LEU A 21 -4.88 -17.75 -1.86
C LEU A 21 -5.89 -16.87 -1.12
N GLY A 22 -6.70 -16.10 -1.87
CA GLY A 22 -7.60 -15.09 -1.33
C GLY A 22 -7.01 -13.69 -1.37
N GLU A 23 -7.87 -12.69 -1.19
CA GLU A 23 -7.54 -11.26 -1.29
C GLU A 23 -6.60 -10.79 -0.17
N GLU A 24 -6.79 -11.31 1.04
CA GLU A 24 -6.04 -10.89 2.23
C GLU A 24 -4.77 -11.73 2.48
N HIS A 25 -4.47 -12.71 1.61
CA HIS A 25 -3.27 -13.51 1.80
C HIS A 25 -2.01 -12.64 1.67
N PRO A 26 -0.98 -12.82 2.53
CA PRO A 26 0.23 -11.99 2.53
C PRO A 26 0.90 -11.85 1.15
N ASP A 27 0.94 -12.93 0.37
CA ASP A 27 1.47 -12.90 -0.99
C ASP A 27 0.62 -12.08 -1.97
N THR A 28 -0.71 -12.09 -1.83
CA THR A 28 -1.62 -11.27 -2.63
C THR A 28 -1.40 -9.80 -2.28
N LEU A 29 -1.34 -9.46 -0.99
CA LEU A 29 -1.10 -8.11 -0.50
C LEU A 29 0.27 -7.57 -0.96
N THR A 30 1.29 -8.43 -0.95
CA THR A 30 2.63 -8.07 -1.47
C THR A 30 2.58 -7.77 -2.98
N SER A 31 1.85 -8.57 -3.76
CA SER A 31 1.66 -8.29 -5.19
C SER A 31 0.93 -6.97 -5.46
N MET A 32 -0.11 -6.67 -4.68
CA MET A 32 -0.82 -5.39 -4.78
C MET A 32 0.08 -4.20 -4.44
N ALA A 33 0.93 -4.32 -3.41
CA ALA A 33 1.89 -3.28 -3.04
C ALA A 33 2.93 -3.02 -4.14
N ASN A 34 3.42 -4.08 -4.81
CA ASN A 34 4.34 -3.96 -5.94
C ASN A 34 3.67 -3.26 -7.14
N LEU A 35 2.45 -3.67 -7.48
CA LEU A 35 1.68 -3.04 -8.56
C LEU A 35 1.42 -1.55 -8.27
N ALA A 36 1.16 -1.18 -7.01
CA ALA A 36 1.04 0.21 -6.61
C ALA A 36 2.35 1.00 -6.82
N ALA A 37 3.50 0.42 -6.50
CA ALA A 37 4.80 1.04 -6.75
C ALA A 37 5.06 1.24 -8.26
N THR A 38 4.67 0.26 -9.08
CA THR A 38 4.72 0.38 -10.55
C THR A 38 3.84 1.52 -11.06
N TYR A 39 2.62 1.68 -10.55
CA TYR A 39 1.76 2.82 -10.90
C TYR A 39 2.37 4.16 -10.50
N ARG A 40 2.97 4.27 -9.30
CA ARG A 40 3.70 5.48 -8.88
C ARG A 40 4.82 5.84 -9.85
N ASN A 41 5.62 4.86 -10.29
CA ASN A 41 6.70 5.07 -11.26
C ASN A 41 6.19 5.50 -12.65
N GLN A 42 4.89 5.35 -12.90
CA GLN A 42 4.20 5.80 -14.10
C GLN A 42 3.39 7.08 -13.89
N TRP A 43 3.51 7.75 -12.73
CA TRP A 43 2.73 8.93 -12.35
C TRP A 43 1.21 8.67 -12.25
N ARG A 44 0.81 7.40 -12.10
CA ARG A 44 -0.57 6.93 -11.98
C ARG A 44 -0.97 6.87 -10.52
N TRP A 45 -1.03 8.04 -9.88
CA TRP A 45 -1.14 8.15 -8.43
C TRP A 45 -2.45 7.63 -7.86
N LYS A 46 -3.57 7.79 -8.59
CA LYS A 46 -4.89 7.36 -8.11
C LYS A 46 -5.03 5.83 -8.13
N GLU A 47 -4.47 5.15 -9.11
CA GLU A 47 -4.43 3.68 -9.11
C GLU A 47 -3.50 3.14 -8.02
N ALA A 48 -2.39 3.81 -7.74
CA ALA A 48 -1.51 3.47 -6.63
C ALA A 48 -2.20 3.65 -5.26
N GLU A 49 -2.89 4.79 -5.07
CA GLU A 49 -3.64 5.10 -3.86
C GLU A 49 -4.65 3.99 -3.53
N GLY A 50 -5.48 3.59 -4.51
CA GLY A 50 -6.50 2.56 -4.30
C GLY A 50 -5.92 1.22 -3.83
N LEU A 51 -4.81 0.78 -4.43
CA LEU A 51 -4.13 -0.45 -4.00
C LEU A 51 -3.48 -0.31 -2.62
N GLN A 52 -2.86 0.83 -2.32
CA GLN A 52 -2.22 1.08 -1.03
C GLN A 52 -3.22 1.11 0.12
N ILE A 53 -4.39 1.74 -0.06
CA ILE A 53 -5.48 1.73 0.93
C ILE A 53 -5.94 0.31 1.20
N ALA A 54 -6.23 -0.47 0.15
CA ALA A 54 -6.67 -1.86 0.30
C ALA A 54 -5.64 -2.72 1.05
N VAL A 55 -4.34 -2.58 0.73
CA VAL A 55 -3.26 -3.29 1.43
C VAL A 55 -3.13 -2.84 2.88
N MET A 56 -3.16 -1.53 3.15
CA MET A 56 -3.06 -0.97 4.49
C MET A 56 -4.19 -1.46 5.39
N GLU A 57 -5.44 -1.40 4.92
CA GLU A 57 -6.61 -1.84 5.69
C GLU A 57 -6.59 -3.35 5.96
N ALA A 58 -6.18 -4.16 4.98
CA ALA A 58 -6.02 -5.60 5.16
C ALA A 58 -4.94 -5.93 6.21
N ARG A 59 -3.77 -5.28 6.12
CA ARG A 59 -2.69 -5.49 7.11
C ARG A 59 -3.09 -5.01 8.50
N LYS A 60 -3.78 -3.87 8.61
CA LYS A 60 -4.31 -3.36 9.88
C LYS A 60 -5.25 -4.36 10.55
N ARG A 61 -6.13 -5.01 9.78
CA ARG A 61 -7.05 -6.05 10.27
C ARG A 61 -6.34 -7.37 10.64
N LEU A 62 -5.39 -7.80 9.84
CA LEU A 62 -4.75 -9.12 10.00
C LEU A 62 -3.58 -9.13 10.99
N LEU A 63 -2.82 -8.05 11.04
CA LEU A 63 -1.54 -7.97 11.75
C LEU A 63 -1.56 -7.01 12.93
N GLY A 64 -2.54 -6.11 12.99
CA GLY A 64 -2.52 -4.96 13.89
C GLY A 64 -1.97 -3.70 13.22
N GLU A 65 -2.20 -2.57 13.86
CA GLU A 65 -1.81 -1.25 13.33
C GLU A 65 -0.36 -0.88 13.63
N GLU A 66 0.16 -1.43 14.72
CA GLU A 66 1.53 -1.31 15.20
C GLU A 66 2.51 -2.20 14.42
N HIS A 67 1.99 -3.17 13.67
CA HIS A 67 2.82 -4.09 12.91
C HIS A 67 3.64 -3.35 11.84
N HIS A 68 4.92 -3.71 11.72
CA HIS A 68 5.86 -3.11 10.78
C HIS A 68 5.29 -2.97 9.35
N ASP A 69 4.69 -4.03 8.82
CA ASP A 69 4.14 -4.03 7.46
C ASP A 69 2.93 -3.12 7.28
N THR A 70 2.15 -2.90 8.35
CA THR A 70 1.03 -1.94 8.34
C THR A 70 1.59 -0.52 8.31
N LEU A 71 2.54 -0.21 9.21
CA LEU A 71 3.22 1.09 9.25
C LEU A 71 3.92 1.42 7.93
N GLU A 72 4.54 0.43 7.28
CA GLU A 72 5.19 0.63 5.99
C GLU A 72 4.18 0.90 4.87
N SER A 73 3.03 0.22 4.87
CA SER A 73 1.92 0.53 3.95
C SER A 73 1.41 1.96 4.15
N MET A 74 1.28 2.42 5.40
CA MET A 74 0.86 3.81 5.70
C MET A 74 1.87 4.82 5.16
N LYS A 75 3.19 4.60 5.34
CA LYS A 75 4.23 5.47 4.77
C LYS A 75 4.18 5.51 3.24
N HIS A 76 3.95 4.38 2.60
CA HIS A 76 3.82 4.33 1.14
C HIS A 76 2.63 5.14 0.64
N LEU A 77 1.50 5.14 1.37
CA LEU A 77 0.32 5.95 1.10
C LEU A 77 0.57 7.45 1.34
N ILE A 78 1.28 7.82 2.42
CA ILE A 78 1.72 9.21 2.67
C ILE A 78 2.52 9.76 1.49
N ILE A 79 3.48 9.00 0.96
CA ILE A 79 4.28 9.45 -0.18
C ILE A 79 3.40 9.67 -1.43
N THR A 80 2.40 8.83 -1.65
CA THR A 80 1.44 8.98 -2.74
C THR A 80 0.60 10.24 -2.55
N TYR A 81 0.08 10.50 -1.35
CA TYR A 81 -0.66 11.73 -1.05
C TYR A 81 0.19 12.99 -1.28
N LYS A 82 1.43 13.01 -0.78
CA LYS A 82 2.35 14.13 -1.02
C LYS A 82 2.61 14.36 -2.51
N SER A 83 2.69 13.28 -3.30
CA SER A 83 2.90 13.36 -4.75
C SER A 83 1.67 13.91 -5.51
N MET A 84 0.47 13.75 -4.95
CA MET A 84 -0.78 14.31 -5.50
C MET A 84 -1.08 15.73 -4.99
N GLY A 85 -0.32 16.24 -4.01
CA GLY A 85 -0.63 17.51 -3.35
C GLY A 85 -1.74 17.42 -2.30
N GLU A 86 -2.12 16.21 -1.90
CA GLU A 86 -3.14 15.90 -0.90
C GLU A 86 -2.54 16.02 0.51
N VAL A 87 -2.07 17.22 0.85
CA VAL A 87 -1.28 17.49 2.06
C VAL A 87 -2.02 17.09 3.32
N LYS A 88 -3.33 17.36 3.39
CA LYS A 88 -4.13 17.09 4.58
C LYS A 88 -4.18 15.59 4.90
N GLN A 89 -4.43 14.75 3.90
CA GLN A 89 -4.47 13.30 4.07
C GLN A 89 -3.10 12.73 4.44
N ALA A 90 -2.01 13.31 3.91
CA ALA A 90 -0.66 12.92 4.30
C ALA A 90 -0.38 13.25 5.78
N GLU A 91 -0.71 14.47 6.22
CA GLU A 91 -0.51 14.91 7.61
C GLU A 91 -1.35 14.10 8.61
N ASP A 92 -2.62 13.83 8.26
CA ASP A 92 -3.50 13.03 9.11
C ASP A 92 -2.95 11.61 9.32
N LEU A 93 -2.43 10.99 8.25
CA LEU A 93 -1.83 9.66 8.32
C LEU A 93 -0.46 9.66 9.02
N GLU A 94 0.33 10.73 8.89
CA GLU A 94 1.56 10.93 9.65
C GLU A 94 1.28 11.04 11.16
N SER A 95 0.25 11.80 11.54
CA SER A 95 -0.20 11.90 12.92
C SER A 95 -0.65 10.54 13.46
N GLU A 96 -1.40 9.76 12.68
CA GLU A 96 -1.82 8.42 13.09
C GLU A 96 -0.61 7.50 13.36
N ILE A 97 0.41 7.50 12.50
CA ILE A 97 1.64 6.72 12.72
C ILE A 97 2.32 7.15 14.03
N GLU A 98 2.41 8.44 14.30
CA GLU A 98 3.06 8.96 15.50
C GLU A 98 2.29 8.57 16.78
N ASP A 99 0.96 8.65 16.74
CA ASP A 99 0.08 8.21 17.84
C ASP A 99 0.21 6.71 18.09
N ILE A 100 0.34 5.89 17.04
CA ILE A 100 0.61 4.46 17.16
C ILE A 100 1.97 4.24 17.83
N LYS A 101 3.04 4.87 17.35
CA LYS A 101 4.37 4.70 17.96
C LYS A 101 4.41 5.09 19.42
N TYR A 102 3.78 6.21 19.78
CA TYR A 102 3.71 6.66 21.17
C TYR A 102 2.95 5.66 22.05
N ARG A 103 1.85 5.10 21.56
CA ARG A 103 1.02 4.15 22.30
C ARG A 103 1.67 2.78 22.50
N TRP A 104 2.53 2.38 21.57
CA TRP A 104 3.18 1.06 21.56
C TRP A 104 4.69 1.10 21.86
N ASP A 105 5.23 2.27 22.26
CA ASP A 105 6.64 2.50 22.56
C ASP A 105 7.61 2.03 21.44
N LEU A 106 7.26 2.28 20.17
CA LEU A 106 7.99 1.86 18.95
C LEU A 106 9.02 2.88 18.42
#